data_AF-A0A453LGQ6-F1
#
_entry.id   AF-A0A453LGQ6-F1
#
_cell.length_a   1.000
_cell.length_b   1.000
_cell.length_c   1.000
_cell.angle_alpha   90.00
_cell.angle_beta   90.00
_cell.angle_gamma   90.00
#
_symmetry.space_group_name_H-M   'P 1'
#
loop_
_entity.id
_entity.type
_entity.pdbx_description
1 polymer ?
#
loop_
_entity_poly.entity_id
_entity_poly.type
_entity_poly.pdbx_seq_one_letter_code
_entity_poly.pdbx_strand_id
1 'polypeptide(L)'
;MRGEFNGLQKLVRDEAPYAFYVHYFAHQLQLVVVNVAQCSPAIADFFNYIPLIVTQVRSSCKRKDALLAKHQDELLDLMENGKISSGTWLDQESSITRPGDTRWGSHLRTLLRIFTMWNAVVDVLGIVVVDAREHTCQGGASGLLIKMECFEFVFIMFFSINLLSTTNYLSQALQRKNQNVVEAMHLILDVKESLQDMRDNGWESLFSQAKNFCEAHDIDVPNMDDLVGAMGQSVRTKNKVTRLHYYKVTIFNVAIDATITEMNHRFNEVSTELLDCISCLNPANNFSKFNADKLIRLAEIYAEDFT
;
A
#
# COMPACT_ATOMS: atom_id res chain seq x y z
N MET A 1 5.60 9.09 20.17
CA MET A 1 6.79 8.93 21.03
C MET A 1 8.07 9.49 20.40
N ARG A 2 8.01 10.42 19.44
CA ARG A 2 9.20 11.14 18.94
C ARG A 2 9.26 12.49 19.65
N GLY A 3 10.41 12.80 20.21
CA GLY A 3 10.70 14.09 20.83
C GLY A 3 12.01 14.00 21.61
N GLU A 4 13.07 14.53 21.03
CA GLU A 4 14.42 14.66 21.62
C GLU A 4 14.38 15.38 22.97
N PHE A 5 13.34 16.19 23.20
CA PHE A 5 13.25 17.08 24.34
C PHE A 5 12.23 16.64 25.40
N ASN A 6 11.19 15.86 25.06
CA ASN A 6 10.04 15.58 25.96
C ASN A 6 9.37 14.18 25.76
N GLY A 7 10.01 13.23 25.07
CA GLY A 7 9.43 11.89 24.82
C GLY A 7 9.83 10.82 25.84
N LEU A 8 9.05 9.73 25.93
CA LEU A 8 9.40 8.53 26.73
C LEU A 8 10.83 8.01 26.43
N GLN A 9 11.25 8.11 25.16
CA GLN A 9 12.62 7.75 24.74
C GLN A 9 13.69 8.56 25.47
N LYS A 10 13.45 9.86 25.71
CA LYS A 10 14.37 10.72 26.47
C LYS A 10 14.43 10.28 27.94
N LEU A 11 13.28 10.06 28.57
CA LEU A 11 13.21 9.60 29.97
C LEU A 11 13.99 8.29 30.18
N VAL A 12 13.87 7.34 29.26
CA VAL A 12 14.65 6.09 29.31
C VAL A 12 16.14 6.34 29.06
N ARG A 13 16.51 7.25 28.15
CA ARG A 13 17.91 7.61 27.91
C ARG A 13 18.56 8.37 29.08
N ASP A 14 17.78 9.16 29.82
CA ASP A 14 18.26 9.87 31.00
C ASP A 14 18.63 8.87 32.13
N GLU A 15 17.93 7.72 32.20
CA GLU A 15 18.24 6.63 33.14
C GLU A 15 19.24 5.60 32.61
N ALA A 16 19.21 5.34 31.29
CA ALA A 16 20.05 4.36 30.60
C ALA A 16 20.62 4.96 29.29
N PRO A 17 21.76 5.67 29.36
CA PRO A 17 22.32 6.43 28.24
C PRO A 17 22.59 5.57 27.00
N TYR A 18 22.93 4.30 27.21
CA TYR A 18 23.33 3.34 26.18
C TYR A 18 22.16 2.45 25.71
N ALA A 19 20.94 2.70 26.18
CA ALA A 19 19.76 1.97 25.72
C ALA A 19 19.51 2.24 24.23
N PHE A 20 19.63 1.17 23.42
CA PHE A 20 19.29 1.22 22.00
C PHE A 20 17.77 1.16 21.83
N TYR A 21 17.23 2.23 21.26
CA TYR A 21 15.81 2.31 20.98
C TYR A 21 15.52 1.76 19.58
N VAL A 22 15.03 0.53 19.51
CA VAL A 22 14.51 -0.05 18.27
C VAL A 22 13.01 0.21 18.21
N HIS A 23 12.59 1.05 17.27
CA HIS A 23 11.16 1.25 17.02
C HIS A 23 10.50 -0.05 16.56
N TYR A 24 9.24 -0.25 16.94
CA TYR A 24 8.44 -1.35 16.41
C TYR A 24 8.35 -1.29 14.88
N PHE A 25 8.96 -2.25 14.20
CA PHE A 25 9.16 -2.18 12.74
C PHE A 25 7.84 -2.11 11.95
N ALA A 26 6.80 -2.83 12.38
CA ALA A 26 5.50 -2.75 11.71
C ALA A 26 4.85 -1.35 11.87
N HIS A 27 5.15 -0.62 12.94
CA HIS A 27 4.74 0.78 13.03
C HIS A 27 5.57 1.70 12.12
N GLN A 28 6.86 1.42 11.95
CA GLN A 28 7.70 2.15 11.00
C GLN A 28 7.21 1.98 9.56
N LEU A 29 6.89 0.74 9.15
CA LEU A 29 6.29 0.43 7.86
C LEU A 29 4.95 1.13 7.64
N GLN A 30 4.11 1.22 8.69
CA GLN A 30 2.86 1.96 8.61
C GLN A 30 3.09 3.45 8.26
N LEU A 31 4.15 4.07 8.78
CA LEU A 31 4.46 5.48 8.52
C LEU A 31 5.04 5.72 7.12
N VAL A 32 5.84 4.79 6.60
CA VAL A 32 6.35 4.83 5.21
C VAL A 32 5.19 5.02 4.24
N VAL A 33 4.18 4.17 4.37
CA VAL A 33 3.04 4.16 3.45
C VAL A 33 2.13 5.39 3.63
N VAL A 34 2.04 5.98 4.84
CA VAL A 34 1.34 7.26 5.02
C VAL A 34 2.00 8.37 4.21
N ASN A 35 3.33 8.42 4.23
CA ASN A 35 4.06 9.41 3.46
C ASN A 35 3.82 9.22 1.95
N VAL A 36 3.78 7.97 1.48
CA VAL A 36 3.51 7.65 0.06
C VAL A 36 2.11 8.10 -0.36
N ALA A 37 1.10 7.94 0.48
CA ALA A 37 -0.25 8.41 0.15
C ALA A 37 -0.32 9.94 -0.06
N GLN A 38 0.70 10.69 0.38
CA GLN A 38 0.80 12.14 0.26
C GLN A 38 1.87 12.60 -0.74
N CYS A 39 2.57 11.67 -1.40
CA CYS A 39 3.70 12.00 -2.28
C CYS A 39 3.28 12.66 -3.60
N SER A 40 2.03 12.44 -4.04
CA SER A 40 1.47 13.10 -5.21
C SER A 40 0.00 13.48 -4.96
N PRO A 41 -0.48 14.60 -5.51
CA PRO A 41 -1.89 14.99 -5.40
C PRO A 41 -2.84 13.90 -5.93
N ALA A 42 -2.48 13.23 -7.02
CA ALA A 42 -3.29 12.18 -7.63
C ALA A 42 -3.45 10.96 -6.71
N ILE A 43 -2.37 10.53 -6.04
CA ILE A 43 -2.42 9.43 -5.08
C ILE A 43 -3.23 9.84 -3.84
N ALA A 44 -3.05 11.07 -3.36
CA ALA A 44 -3.80 11.59 -2.22
C ALA A 44 -5.30 11.63 -2.51
N ASP A 45 -5.69 12.16 -3.67
CA ASP A 45 -7.08 12.20 -4.13
C ASP A 45 -7.66 10.79 -4.28
N PHE A 46 -6.90 9.86 -4.86
CA PHE A 46 -7.28 8.45 -4.95
C PHE A 46 -7.64 7.87 -3.58
N PHE A 47 -6.76 8.02 -2.58
CA PHE A 47 -7.03 7.52 -1.24
C PHE A 47 -8.18 8.26 -0.53
N ASN A 48 -8.48 9.50 -0.91
CA ASN A 48 -9.67 10.22 -0.44
C ASN A 48 -10.96 9.69 -1.08
N TYR A 49 -10.92 9.21 -2.32
CA TYR A 49 -12.08 8.61 -2.99
C TYR A 49 -12.47 7.25 -2.40
N ILE A 50 -11.49 6.43 -1.96
CA ILE A 50 -11.76 5.08 -1.47
C ILE A 50 -12.80 5.05 -0.32
N PRO A 51 -12.66 5.79 0.79
CA PRO A 51 -13.67 5.83 1.84
C PRO A 51 -15.04 6.31 1.36
N LEU A 52 -15.08 7.23 0.39
CA LEU A 52 -16.31 7.76 -0.17
C LEU A 52 -17.04 6.70 -1.00
N ILE A 53 -16.32 5.96 -1.84
CA ILE A 53 -16.86 4.83 -2.62
C ILE A 53 -17.44 3.78 -1.67
N VAL A 54 -16.66 3.35 -0.68
CA VAL A 54 -17.12 2.37 0.32
C VAL A 54 -18.37 2.85 1.05
N THR A 55 -18.40 4.13 1.43
CA THR A 55 -19.56 4.71 2.12
C THR A 55 -20.79 4.72 1.20
N GLN A 56 -20.65 5.07 -0.07
CA GLN A 56 -21.78 5.14 -0.98
C GLN A 56 -22.42 3.77 -1.25
N VAL A 57 -21.61 2.73 -1.43
CA VAL A 57 -22.11 1.37 -1.69
C VAL A 57 -22.59 0.66 -0.42
N ARG A 58 -22.23 1.15 0.78
CA ARG A 58 -22.61 0.54 2.07
C ARG A 58 -23.57 1.36 2.94
N SER A 59 -23.93 2.57 2.53
CA SER A 59 -24.70 3.50 3.38
C SER A 59 -26.11 3.00 3.75
N SER A 60 -26.62 1.97 3.07
CA SER A 60 -27.88 1.31 3.42
C SER A 60 -27.79 -0.21 3.26
N CYS A 61 -28.63 -0.94 4.00
CA CYS A 61 -28.76 -2.39 3.87
C CYS A 61 -29.11 -2.78 2.42
N LYS A 62 -30.04 -2.06 1.79
CA LYS A 62 -30.42 -2.27 0.37
C LYS A 62 -29.22 -2.24 -0.57
N ARG A 63 -28.34 -1.24 -0.42
CA ARG A 63 -27.15 -1.10 -1.28
C ARG A 63 -26.11 -2.19 -1.00
N LYS A 64 -25.94 -2.57 0.27
CA LYS A 64 -25.07 -3.68 0.66
C LYS A 64 -25.57 -5.01 0.08
N ASP A 65 -26.87 -5.28 0.17
CA ASP A 65 -27.46 -6.52 -0.34
C ASP A 65 -27.39 -6.55 -1.87
N ALA A 66 -27.63 -5.42 -2.55
CA ALA A 66 -27.45 -5.30 -4.00
C ALA A 66 -26.00 -5.54 -4.44
N LEU A 67 -25.03 -5.01 -3.70
CA LEU A 67 -23.60 -5.23 -3.96
C LEU A 67 -23.24 -6.72 -3.86
N LEU A 68 -23.76 -7.40 -2.84
CA LEU A 68 -23.55 -8.84 -2.63
C LEU A 68 -24.19 -9.67 -3.73
N ALA A 69 -25.45 -9.39 -4.06
CA ALA A 69 -26.18 -10.10 -5.11
C ALA A 69 -25.45 -9.98 -6.45
N LYS A 70 -25.08 -8.75 -6.84
CA LYS A 70 -24.37 -8.51 -8.11
C LYS A 70 -23.02 -9.22 -8.18
N HIS A 71 -22.26 -9.25 -7.08
CA HIS A 71 -21.00 -9.98 -7.05
C HIS A 71 -21.21 -11.50 -7.12
N GLN A 72 -22.28 -12.03 -6.52
CA GLN A 72 -22.62 -13.45 -6.61
C GLN A 72 -23.06 -13.83 -8.02
N ASP A 73 -23.86 -12.99 -8.68
CA ASP A 73 -24.28 -13.19 -10.07
C ASP A 73 -23.06 -13.24 -11.00
N GLU A 74 -22.12 -12.32 -10.85
CA GLU A 74 -20.86 -12.31 -11.60
C GLU A 74 -20.02 -13.58 -11.38
N LEU A 75 -19.93 -14.06 -10.15
CA LEU A 75 -19.22 -15.31 -9.85
C LEU A 75 -19.92 -16.52 -10.49
N LEU A 76 -21.26 -16.55 -10.50
CA LEU A 76 -22.04 -17.60 -11.16
C LEU A 76 -21.79 -17.58 -12.68
N ASP A 77 -21.84 -16.41 -13.31
CA ASP A 77 -21.56 -16.27 -14.74
C ASP A 77 -20.13 -16.73 -15.09
N LEU A 78 -19.15 -16.41 -14.26
CA LEU A 78 -17.76 -16.87 -14.45
C LEU A 78 -17.62 -18.39 -14.27
N MET A 79 -18.41 -19.00 -13.39
CA MET A 79 -18.46 -20.45 -13.21
C MET A 79 -19.13 -21.16 -14.39
N GLU A 80 -20.27 -20.64 -14.87
CA GLU A 80 -20.99 -21.19 -16.02
C GLU A 80 -20.15 -21.14 -17.30
N ASN A 81 -19.34 -20.09 -17.44
CA ASN A 81 -18.38 -19.95 -18.54
C ASN A 81 -17.08 -20.74 -18.34
N GLY A 82 -16.96 -21.54 -17.28
CA GLY A 82 -15.81 -22.41 -17.02
C GLY A 82 -14.51 -21.68 -16.67
N LYS A 83 -14.58 -20.38 -16.31
CA LYS A 83 -13.40 -19.57 -15.97
C LYS A 83 -12.92 -19.80 -14.53
N ILE A 84 -13.77 -20.34 -13.65
CA ILE A 84 -13.47 -20.61 -12.23
C ILE A 84 -14.08 -21.97 -11.82
N SER A 85 -13.38 -22.75 -10.98
CA SER A 85 -13.86 -24.04 -10.47
C SER A 85 -14.51 -23.93 -9.07
N SER A 86 -15.55 -24.74 -8.83
CA SER A 86 -16.40 -24.77 -7.62
C SER A 86 -15.67 -25.12 -6.29
N GLY A 87 -14.34 -25.26 -6.28
CA GLY A 87 -13.54 -25.49 -5.07
C GLY A 87 -13.04 -24.20 -4.39
N THR A 88 -13.10 -23.07 -5.10
CA THR A 88 -12.52 -21.77 -4.69
C THR A 88 -13.51 -20.88 -3.91
N TRP A 89 -14.50 -21.47 -3.22
CA TRP A 89 -15.47 -20.74 -2.37
C TRP A 89 -14.90 -20.31 -1.01
N LEU A 90 -13.58 -20.30 -0.84
CA LEU A 90 -12.90 -20.11 0.44
C LEU A 90 -12.74 -18.65 0.89
N ASP A 91 -13.01 -17.67 0.03
CA ASP A 91 -12.98 -16.25 0.40
C ASP A 91 -14.40 -15.68 0.61
N GLN A 92 -15.13 -16.26 1.57
CA GLN A 92 -16.46 -15.82 2.07
C GLN A 92 -16.49 -14.41 2.69
N GLU A 93 -15.44 -13.61 2.58
CA GLU A 93 -15.43 -12.24 3.05
C GLU A 93 -16.06 -11.31 2.01
N SER A 94 -17.39 -11.33 1.96
CA SER A 94 -18.18 -10.61 0.96
C SER A 94 -18.38 -9.12 1.26
N SER A 95 -17.72 -8.56 2.29
CA SER A 95 -17.96 -7.19 2.73
C SER A 95 -16.76 -6.26 2.49
N ILE A 96 -16.97 -5.20 1.72
CA ILE A 96 -15.97 -4.13 1.49
C ILE A 96 -15.86 -3.28 2.76
N THR A 97 -14.90 -3.51 3.63
CA THR A 97 -14.77 -2.72 4.87
C THR A 97 -14.19 -1.34 4.61
N ARG A 98 -14.63 -0.33 5.38
CA ARG A 98 -14.03 1.00 5.34
C ARG A 98 -12.60 0.88 5.86
N PRO A 99 -11.60 1.47 5.19
CA PRO A 99 -10.25 1.45 5.69
C PRO A 99 -10.19 2.26 6.98
N GLY A 100 -9.40 1.79 7.94
CA GLY A 100 -9.13 2.52 9.18
C GLY A 100 -8.03 3.55 8.96
N ASP A 101 -8.21 4.75 9.48
CA ASP A 101 -7.38 5.95 9.24
C ASP A 101 -5.87 5.76 9.51
N THR A 102 -5.48 4.72 10.25
CA THR A 102 -4.11 4.50 10.74
C THR A 102 -3.57 3.08 10.50
N ARG A 103 -4.25 2.24 9.69
CA ARG A 103 -3.81 0.85 9.43
C ARG A 103 -3.83 0.52 7.95
N TRP A 104 -2.68 0.56 7.26
CA TRP A 104 -2.56 0.34 5.81
C TRP A 104 -2.93 -1.09 5.38
N GLY A 105 -2.78 -2.07 6.26
CA GLY A 105 -3.32 -3.42 6.00
C GLY A 105 -4.84 -3.41 5.78
N SER A 106 -5.58 -2.44 6.35
CA SER A 106 -7.00 -2.25 6.04
C SER A 106 -7.23 -1.58 4.69
N HIS A 107 -6.41 -0.60 4.32
CA HIS A 107 -6.45 0.02 2.99
C HIS A 107 -6.18 -1.00 1.88
N LEU A 108 -5.14 -1.84 2.03
CA LEU A 108 -4.86 -2.93 1.09
C LEU A 108 -6.06 -3.87 0.96
N ARG A 109 -6.64 -4.30 2.09
CA ARG A 109 -7.83 -5.17 2.06
C ARG A 109 -8.99 -4.49 1.35
N THR A 110 -9.27 -3.21 1.63
CA THR A 110 -10.33 -2.47 0.95
C THR A 110 -10.07 -2.37 -0.56
N LEU A 111 -8.84 -2.06 -0.98
CA LEU A 111 -8.47 -1.96 -2.38
C LEU A 111 -8.62 -3.28 -3.11
N LEU A 112 -8.11 -4.38 -2.52
CA LEU A 112 -8.31 -5.72 -3.05
C LEU A 112 -9.79 -6.05 -3.19
N ARG A 113 -10.63 -5.69 -2.21
CA ARG A 113 -12.08 -5.91 -2.27
C ARG A 113 -12.77 -5.09 -3.36
N ILE A 114 -12.39 -3.82 -3.53
CA ILE A 114 -12.90 -2.98 -4.63
C ILE A 114 -12.47 -3.56 -5.98
N PHE A 115 -11.22 -4.01 -6.10
CA PHE A 115 -10.73 -4.68 -7.30
C PHE A 115 -11.50 -5.95 -7.61
N THR A 116 -11.71 -6.85 -6.63
CA THR A 116 -12.44 -8.10 -6.83
C THR A 116 -13.93 -7.92 -7.10
N MET A 117 -14.52 -6.84 -6.59
CA MET A 117 -15.95 -6.55 -6.72
C MET A 117 -16.20 -5.37 -7.68
N TRP A 118 -15.29 -5.12 -8.61
CA TRP A 118 -15.28 -3.90 -9.42
C TRP A 118 -16.62 -3.64 -10.11
N ASN A 119 -17.12 -4.63 -10.85
CA ASN A 119 -18.37 -4.53 -11.59
C ASN A 119 -19.55 -4.28 -10.66
N ALA A 120 -19.65 -5.04 -9.57
CA ALA A 120 -20.70 -4.85 -8.57
C ALA A 120 -20.66 -3.45 -7.91
N VAL A 121 -19.47 -2.89 -7.66
CA VAL A 121 -19.31 -1.55 -7.09
C VAL A 121 -19.76 -0.47 -8.08
N VAL A 122 -19.29 -0.53 -9.32
CA VAL A 122 -19.65 0.37 -10.43
C VAL A 122 -21.17 0.37 -10.63
N ASP A 123 -21.75 -0.82 -10.66
CA ASP A 123 -23.17 -1.03 -10.83
C ASP A 123 -24.03 -0.44 -9.70
N VAL A 124 -23.64 -0.67 -8.44
CA VAL A 124 -24.35 -0.10 -7.29
C VAL A 124 -24.22 1.42 -7.29
N LEU A 125 -23.04 1.97 -7.62
CA LEU A 125 -22.89 3.42 -7.80
C LEU A 125 -23.82 3.94 -8.90
N GLY A 126 -23.95 3.23 -10.02
CA GLY A 126 -24.90 3.53 -11.09
C GLY A 126 -26.36 3.61 -10.60
N ILE A 127 -26.80 2.62 -9.81
CA ILE A 127 -28.14 2.63 -9.19
C ILE A 127 -28.30 3.86 -8.29
N VAL A 128 -27.29 4.18 -7.46
CA VAL A 128 -27.35 5.38 -6.59
C VAL A 128 -27.48 6.66 -7.43
N VAL A 129 -26.81 6.75 -8.57
CA VAL A 129 -26.90 7.91 -9.46
C VAL A 129 -28.31 8.05 -10.04
N VAL A 130 -28.96 6.95 -10.42
CA VAL A 130 -30.33 6.96 -10.92
C VAL A 130 -31.31 7.35 -9.81
N ASP A 131 -31.26 6.70 -8.65
CA ASP A 131 -32.12 6.98 -7.49
C ASP A 131 -31.98 8.45 -7.01
N ALA A 132 -30.77 9.03 -7.09
CA ALA A 132 -30.50 10.41 -6.70
C ALA A 132 -31.00 11.46 -7.71
N ARG A 133 -31.39 11.07 -8.93
CA ARG A 133 -32.09 11.98 -9.86
C ARG A 133 -33.57 12.13 -9.48
N GLU A 134 -34.13 11.14 -8.79
CA GLU A 134 -35.52 11.12 -8.34
C GLU A 134 -35.72 11.85 -7.00
N HIS A 135 -34.65 12.00 -6.21
CA HIS A 135 -34.65 12.68 -4.92
C HIS A 135 -33.56 13.78 -4.87
N THR A 136 -33.90 15.01 -4.47
CA THR A 136 -33.11 16.26 -4.62
C THR A 136 -31.71 16.35 -3.96
N CYS A 137 -31.04 15.25 -3.61
CA CYS A 137 -29.69 15.26 -3.04
C CYS A 137 -28.89 14.01 -3.43
N GLN A 138 -27.81 14.19 -4.21
CA GLN A 138 -26.44 13.66 -3.99
C GLN A 138 -25.61 13.64 -5.29
N GLY A 139 -25.00 14.77 -5.65
CA GLY A 139 -24.05 14.86 -6.77
C GLY A 139 -22.73 14.08 -6.58
N GLY A 140 -22.51 13.47 -5.41
CA GLY A 140 -21.26 12.77 -5.08
C GLY A 140 -21.08 11.41 -5.76
N ALA A 141 -22.16 10.62 -5.92
CA ALA A 141 -22.06 9.26 -6.48
C ALA A 141 -21.68 9.28 -7.97
N SER A 142 -22.22 10.23 -8.74
CA SER A 142 -21.89 10.37 -10.17
C SER A 142 -20.43 10.77 -10.37
N GLY A 143 -19.91 11.66 -9.53
CA GLY A 143 -18.49 12.02 -9.57
C GLY A 143 -17.59 10.83 -9.24
N LEU A 144 -17.95 10.01 -8.25
CA LEU A 144 -17.17 8.82 -7.88
C LEU A 144 -17.20 7.75 -8.97
N LEU A 145 -18.36 7.55 -9.63
CA LEU A 145 -18.49 6.62 -10.76
C LEU A 145 -17.55 7.04 -11.91
N ILE A 146 -17.61 8.30 -12.34
CA ILE A 146 -16.72 8.85 -13.38
C ILE A 146 -15.24 8.70 -12.97
N LYS A 147 -14.93 8.85 -11.68
CA LYS A 147 -13.56 8.66 -11.18
C LYS A 147 -13.13 7.20 -11.22
N MET A 148 -13.99 6.24 -10.90
CA MET A 148 -13.66 4.82 -11.02
C MET A 148 -13.44 4.43 -12.49
N GLU A 149 -14.28 4.91 -13.39
CA GLU A 149 -14.23 4.62 -14.84
C GLU A 149 -13.19 5.49 -15.58
N CYS A 150 -12.07 5.79 -14.93
CA CYS A 150 -10.99 6.61 -15.45
C CYS A 150 -9.67 5.85 -15.32
N PHE A 151 -8.87 5.89 -16.38
CA PHE A 151 -7.56 5.22 -16.43
C PHE A 151 -6.64 5.62 -15.26
N GLU A 152 -6.64 6.89 -14.84
CA GLU A 152 -5.81 7.34 -13.71
C GLU A 152 -6.15 6.62 -12.41
N PHE A 153 -7.45 6.41 -12.14
CA PHE A 153 -7.89 5.70 -10.94
C PHE A 153 -7.50 4.23 -10.98
N VAL A 154 -7.73 3.57 -12.12
CA VAL A 154 -7.32 2.17 -12.33
C VAL A 154 -5.81 2.03 -12.17
N PHE A 155 -5.02 2.88 -12.82
CA PHE A 155 -3.57 2.87 -12.74
C PHE A 155 -3.07 3.01 -11.29
N ILE A 156 -3.58 4.02 -10.56
CA ILE A 156 -3.19 4.24 -9.16
C ILE A 156 -3.67 3.10 -8.26
N MET A 157 -4.81 2.47 -8.54
CA MET A 157 -5.30 1.30 -7.81
C MET A 157 -4.33 0.12 -7.95
N PHE A 158 -3.98 -0.27 -9.18
CA PHE A 158 -3.02 -1.35 -9.42
C PHE A 158 -1.66 -1.03 -8.79
N PHE A 159 -1.18 0.20 -8.96
CA PHE A 159 0.08 0.65 -8.37
C PHE A 159 0.06 0.51 -6.84
N SER A 160 -1.02 1.02 -6.22
CA SER A 160 -1.19 0.99 -4.77
C SER A 160 -1.31 -0.43 -4.25
N ILE A 161 -2.03 -1.32 -4.93
CA ILE A 161 -2.13 -2.74 -4.55
C ILE A 161 -0.74 -3.39 -4.56
N ASN A 162 0.06 -3.18 -5.61
CA ASN A 162 1.41 -3.75 -5.70
C ASN A 162 2.32 -3.22 -4.57
N LEU A 163 2.39 -1.90 -4.41
CA LEU A 163 3.23 -1.26 -3.39
C LEU A 163 2.83 -1.68 -1.95
N LEU A 164 1.53 -1.67 -1.67
CA LEU A 164 0.99 -2.05 -0.37
C LEU A 164 1.15 -3.54 -0.10
N SER A 165 1.06 -4.40 -1.11
CA SER A 165 1.24 -5.85 -0.94
C SER A 165 2.68 -6.18 -0.56
N THR A 166 3.66 -5.59 -1.26
CA THR A 166 5.10 -5.76 -0.95
C THR A 166 5.40 -5.34 0.50
N THR A 167 4.89 -4.19 0.93
CA THR A 167 5.12 -3.68 2.30
C THR A 167 4.29 -4.41 3.36
N ASN A 168 3.07 -4.85 3.05
CA ASN A 168 2.22 -5.59 3.97
C ASN A 168 2.77 -7.00 4.26
N TYR A 169 3.38 -7.66 3.27
CA TYR A 169 4.10 -8.93 3.49
C TYR A 169 5.16 -8.78 4.59
N LEU A 170 6.01 -7.75 4.47
CA LEU A 170 7.01 -7.44 5.49
C LEU A 170 6.37 -7.14 6.84
N SER A 171 5.33 -6.31 6.86
CA SER A 171 4.61 -5.95 8.09
C SER A 171 4.06 -7.17 8.81
N GLN A 172 3.46 -8.12 8.10
CA GLN A 172 2.94 -9.36 8.68
C GLN A 172 4.06 -10.27 9.19
N ALA A 173 5.16 -10.40 8.43
CA ALA A 173 6.29 -11.23 8.83
C ALA A 173 6.95 -10.69 10.11
N LEU A 174 7.14 -9.38 10.20
CA LEU A 174 7.71 -8.72 11.39
C LEU A 174 6.81 -8.77 12.63
N GLN A 175 5.51 -9.04 12.47
CA GLN A 175 4.56 -9.17 13.57
C GLN A 175 4.45 -10.60 14.13
N ARG A 176 5.12 -11.59 13.53
CA ARG A 176 5.05 -12.99 13.99
C ARG A 176 5.75 -13.14 15.35
N LYS A 177 5.10 -13.84 16.29
CA LYS A 177 5.62 -14.06 17.65
C LYS A 177 6.96 -14.80 17.68
N ASN A 178 7.20 -15.66 16.69
CA ASN A 178 8.40 -16.49 16.60
C ASN A 178 9.40 -15.94 15.57
N GLN A 179 9.31 -14.65 15.24
CA GLN A 179 10.18 -14.06 14.23
C GLN A 179 11.61 -13.93 14.76
N ASN A 180 12.56 -14.47 14.01
CA ASN A 180 13.99 -14.33 14.27
C ASN A 180 14.46 -12.96 13.76
N VAL A 181 15.25 -12.24 14.56
CA VAL A 181 15.85 -10.95 14.19
C VAL A 181 16.62 -11.02 12.87
N VAL A 182 17.35 -12.12 12.64
CA VAL A 182 18.14 -12.28 11.41
C VAL A 182 17.23 -12.51 10.20
N GLU A 183 16.14 -13.23 10.39
CA GLU A 183 15.14 -13.44 9.34
C GLU A 183 14.41 -12.14 9.02
N ALA A 184 14.04 -11.37 10.05
CA ALA A 184 13.48 -10.03 9.89
C ALA A 184 14.40 -9.11 9.09
N MET A 185 15.71 -9.20 9.31
CA MET A 185 16.73 -8.45 8.58
C MET A 185 16.79 -8.81 7.10
N HIS A 186 16.81 -10.10 6.76
CA HIS A 186 16.75 -10.54 5.36
C HIS A 186 15.47 -10.06 4.68
N LEU A 187 14.32 -10.20 5.34
CA LEU A 187 13.04 -9.73 4.79
C LEU A 187 13.02 -8.21 4.51
N ILE A 188 13.67 -7.40 5.36
CA ILE A 188 13.79 -5.95 5.12
C ILE A 188 14.62 -5.70 3.85
N LEU A 189 15.74 -6.40 3.67
CA LEU A 189 16.58 -6.28 2.48
C LEU A 189 15.84 -6.74 1.22
N ASP A 190 15.17 -7.90 1.27
CA ASP A 190 14.39 -8.46 0.16
C ASP A 190 13.29 -7.48 -0.29
N VAL A 191 12.63 -6.82 0.66
CA VAL A 191 11.60 -5.81 0.35
C VAL A 191 12.22 -4.55 -0.24
N LYS A 192 13.39 -4.09 0.23
CA LYS A 192 14.09 -2.96 -0.39
C LYS A 192 14.51 -3.28 -1.82
N GLU A 193 15.03 -4.49 -2.07
CA GLU A 193 15.38 -4.97 -3.40
C GLU A 193 14.15 -5.08 -4.30
N SER A 194 13.04 -5.63 -3.79
CA SER A 194 11.77 -5.70 -4.52
C SER A 194 11.20 -4.32 -4.88
N LEU A 195 11.33 -3.33 -4.00
CA LEU A 195 10.94 -1.95 -4.30
C LEU A 195 11.84 -1.33 -5.38
N GLN A 196 13.15 -1.62 -5.35
CA GLN A 196 14.09 -1.16 -6.36
C GLN A 196 13.81 -1.82 -7.73
N ASP A 197 13.55 -3.13 -7.75
CA ASP A 197 13.16 -3.84 -8.97
C ASP A 197 11.82 -3.31 -9.53
N MET A 198 10.85 -3.05 -8.66
CA MET A 198 9.60 -2.38 -9.06
C MET A 198 9.88 -1.04 -9.73
N ARG A 199 10.80 -0.23 -9.20
CA ARG A 199 11.18 1.04 -9.79
C ARG A 199 11.83 0.86 -11.17
N ASP A 200 12.80 -0.04 -11.28
CA ASP A 200 13.64 -0.16 -12.47
C ASP A 200 12.94 -0.91 -13.62
N ASN A 201 12.19 -1.96 -13.28
CA ASN A 201 11.63 -2.92 -14.23
C ASN A 201 10.09 -3.02 -14.18
N GLY A 202 9.44 -2.52 -13.13
CA GLY A 202 8.01 -2.73 -12.87
C GLY A 202 7.05 -1.90 -13.73
N TRP A 203 7.52 -0.85 -14.40
CA TRP A 203 6.67 0.07 -15.18
C TRP A 203 5.83 -0.63 -16.25
N GLU A 204 6.47 -1.39 -17.16
CA GLU A 204 5.78 -1.99 -18.30
C GLU A 204 4.72 -3.02 -17.87
N SER A 205 5.04 -3.82 -16.84
CA SER A 205 4.12 -4.80 -16.28
C SER A 205 2.90 -4.12 -15.67
N LEU A 206 3.10 -3.10 -14.85
CA LEU A 206 2.01 -2.36 -14.22
C LEU A 206 1.13 -1.65 -15.26
N PHE A 207 1.76 -0.99 -16.22
CA PHE A 207 1.05 -0.26 -17.27
C PHE A 207 0.21 -1.20 -18.13
N SER A 208 0.76 -2.35 -18.52
CA SER A 208 0.04 -3.40 -19.26
C SER A 208 -1.15 -3.95 -18.47
N GLN A 209 -0.98 -4.23 -17.17
CA GLN A 209 -2.08 -4.68 -16.31
C GLN A 209 -3.22 -3.65 -16.24
N ALA A 210 -2.90 -2.38 -16.01
CA ALA A 210 -3.91 -1.31 -15.96
C ALA A 210 -4.61 -1.14 -17.30
N LYS A 211 -3.86 -1.18 -18.42
CA LYS A 211 -4.40 -1.09 -19.77
C LYS A 211 -5.35 -2.25 -20.08
N ASN A 212 -4.93 -3.49 -19.85
CA ASN A 212 -5.76 -4.67 -20.11
C ASN A 212 -7.03 -4.66 -19.26
N PHE A 213 -6.94 -4.19 -18.01
CA PHE A 213 -8.12 -4.01 -17.16
C PHE A 213 -9.07 -2.96 -17.74
N CYS A 214 -8.56 -1.79 -18.13
CA CYS A 214 -9.40 -0.77 -18.74
C CYS A 214 -10.08 -1.26 -20.03
N GLU A 215 -9.36 -1.95 -20.90
CA GLU A 215 -9.92 -2.54 -22.13
C GLU A 215 -11.00 -3.59 -21.82
N ALA A 216 -10.82 -4.41 -20.79
CA ALA A 216 -11.80 -5.43 -20.38
C ALA A 216 -13.08 -4.84 -19.75
N HIS A 217 -13.02 -3.59 -19.27
CA HIS A 217 -14.14 -2.89 -18.63
C HIS A 217 -14.63 -1.69 -19.44
N ASP A 218 -14.29 -1.60 -20.73
CA ASP A 218 -14.67 -0.50 -21.64
C ASP A 218 -14.30 0.91 -21.12
N ILE A 219 -13.20 1.01 -20.36
CA ILE A 219 -12.66 2.29 -19.86
C ILE A 219 -11.68 2.85 -20.89
N ASP A 220 -11.86 4.12 -21.25
CA ASP A 220 -11.00 4.80 -22.23
C ASP A 220 -9.55 4.85 -21.77
N VAL A 221 -8.65 4.30 -22.59
CA VAL A 221 -7.20 4.35 -22.37
C VAL A 221 -6.66 5.57 -23.09
N PRO A 222 -6.15 6.57 -22.36
CA PRO A 222 -5.73 7.81 -22.98
C PRO A 222 -4.47 7.64 -23.83
N ASN A 223 -4.31 8.49 -24.84
CA ASN A 223 -3.08 8.54 -25.61
C ASN A 223 -1.91 9.04 -24.73
N MET A 224 -0.84 8.26 -24.65
CA MET A 224 0.32 8.53 -23.81
C MET A 224 1.19 9.70 -24.31
N ASP A 225 1.07 10.04 -25.59
CA ASP A 225 1.77 11.18 -26.21
C ASP A 225 1.05 12.51 -26.02
N ASP A 226 -0.20 12.49 -25.53
CA ASP A 226 -0.95 13.71 -25.25
C ASP A 226 -0.26 14.57 -24.19
N LEU A 227 -0.37 15.88 -24.36
CA LEU A 227 0.13 16.86 -23.41
C LEU A 227 -0.88 17.13 -22.30
N VAL A 228 -0.43 16.94 -21.06
CA VAL A 228 -1.16 17.29 -19.83
C VAL A 228 -0.39 18.34 -19.03
N GLY A 229 -1.08 19.04 -18.14
CA GLY A 229 -0.40 19.94 -17.21
C GLY A 229 0.54 19.16 -16.29
N ALA A 230 1.75 19.67 -16.08
CA ALA A 230 2.71 19.04 -15.17
C ALA A 230 2.11 18.91 -13.76
N MET A 231 2.39 17.81 -13.06
CA MET A 231 1.95 17.62 -11.66
C MET A 231 0.43 17.67 -11.43
N GLY A 232 -0.38 17.21 -12.40
CA GLY A 232 -1.85 17.25 -12.28
C GLY A 232 -2.45 18.65 -12.38
N GLN A 233 -1.65 19.63 -12.84
CA GLN A 233 -2.13 20.99 -13.05
C GLN A 233 -3.09 21.06 -14.25
N SER A 234 -3.89 22.12 -14.26
CA SER A 234 -4.80 22.42 -15.37
C SER A 234 -4.07 22.41 -16.72
N VAL A 235 -4.72 21.89 -17.77
CA VAL A 235 -4.24 21.95 -19.17
C VAL A 235 -3.94 23.38 -19.65
N ARG A 236 -4.49 24.39 -18.96
CA ARG A 236 -4.25 25.81 -19.20
C ARG A 236 -2.88 26.31 -18.71
N THR A 237 -2.12 25.51 -17.96
CA THR A 237 -0.78 25.90 -17.52
C THR A 237 0.23 25.83 -18.68
N LYS A 238 1.27 26.66 -18.58
CA LYS A 238 2.34 26.73 -19.59
C LYS A 238 3.27 25.51 -19.54
N ASN A 239 3.35 24.83 -18.39
CA ASN A 239 4.19 23.66 -18.19
C ASN A 239 3.42 22.40 -18.54
N LYS A 240 3.69 21.87 -19.74
CA LYS A 240 3.06 20.65 -20.25
C LYS A 240 4.08 19.51 -20.31
N VAL A 241 3.63 18.32 -19.95
CA VAL A 241 4.39 17.08 -20.05
C VAL A 241 3.54 16.05 -20.80
N THR A 242 4.18 15.01 -21.35
CA THR A 242 3.42 13.89 -21.92
C THR A 242 2.69 13.13 -20.82
N ARG A 243 1.55 12.50 -21.14
CA ARG A 243 0.86 11.61 -20.19
C ARG A 243 1.76 10.47 -19.73
N LEU A 244 2.59 9.93 -20.62
CA LEU A 244 3.61 8.95 -20.24
C LEU A 244 4.50 9.46 -19.11
N HIS A 245 5.02 10.68 -19.25
CA HIS A 245 5.86 11.31 -18.23
C HIS A 245 5.08 11.52 -16.92
N TYR A 246 3.83 11.98 -17.01
CA TYR A 246 2.99 12.17 -15.83
C TYR A 246 2.78 10.85 -15.05
N TYR A 247 2.35 9.77 -15.70
CA TYR A 247 2.15 8.50 -15.00
C TYR A 247 3.46 7.87 -14.52
N LYS A 248 4.47 7.80 -15.40
CA LYS A 248 5.74 7.11 -15.10
C LYS A 248 6.61 7.89 -14.11
N VAL A 249 6.78 9.18 -14.33
CA VAL A 249 7.72 9.99 -13.55
C VAL A 249 7.00 10.62 -12.36
N THR A 250 5.88 11.29 -12.58
CA THR A 250 5.22 12.08 -11.53
C THR A 250 4.45 11.24 -10.51
N ILE A 251 3.90 10.09 -10.92
CA ILE A 251 3.17 9.20 -10.02
C ILE A 251 4.05 8.02 -9.61
N PHE A 252 4.43 7.17 -10.56
CA PHE A 252 5.07 5.88 -10.28
C PHE A 252 6.46 6.04 -9.65
N ASN A 253 7.39 6.73 -10.31
CA ASN A 253 8.75 6.91 -9.78
C ASN A 253 8.74 7.69 -8.46
N VAL A 254 8.06 8.84 -8.39
CA VAL A 254 8.00 9.67 -7.17
C VAL A 254 7.50 8.86 -5.96
N ALA A 255 6.46 8.05 -6.13
CA ALA A 255 5.90 7.27 -5.04
C ALA A 255 6.84 6.14 -4.59
N ILE A 256 7.47 5.43 -5.53
CA ILE A 256 8.42 4.37 -5.18
C ILE A 256 9.69 4.96 -4.57
N ASP A 257 10.25 6.02 -5.14
CA ASP A 257 11.44 6.70 -4.63
C ASP A 257 11.20 7.25 -3.22
N ALA A 258 10.01 7.82 -2.95
CA ALA A 258 9.61 8.23 -1.62
C ALA A 258 9.52 7.03 -0.66
N THR A 259 8.96 5.91 -1.10
CA THR A 259 8.89 4.66 -0.32
C THR A 259 10.28 4.16 0.03
N ILE A 260 11.19 4.06 -0.95
CA ILE A 260 12.56 3.60 -0.78
C ILE A 260 13.32 4.54 0.17
N THR A 261 13.18 5.85 0.00
CA THR A 261 13.82 6.85 0.86
C THR A 261 13.36 6.69 2.31
N GLU A 262 12.07 6.53 2.55
CA GLU A 262 11.51 6.31 3.88
C GLU A 262 11.92 4.97 4.47
N MET A 263 11.96 3.90 3.66
CA MET A 263 12.48 2.59 4.09
C MET A 263 13.96 2.69 4.49
N ASN A 264 14.78 3.41 3.74
CA ASN A 264 16.19 3.59 4.05
C ASN A 264 16.41 4.47 5.30
N HIS A 265 15.63 5.53 5.45
CA HIS A 265 15.69 6.38 6.64
C HIS A 265 15.30 5.63 7.92
N ARG A 266 14.28 4.78 7.85
CA ARG A 266 13.73 4.07 9.03
C ARG A 266 14.44 2.77 9.36
N PHE A 267 14.98 2.10 8.35
CA PHE A 267 15.79 0.89 8.47
C PHE A 267 17.22 1.19 8.02
N ASN A 268 17.90 2.06 8.79
CA ASN A 268 19.23 2.56 8.50
C ASN A 268 20.34 1.61 8.97
N GLU A 269 21.56 1.82 8.46
CA GLU A 269 22.71 0.94 8.66
C GLU A 269 23.03 0.67 10.15
N VAL A 270 22.84 1.65 11.03
CA VAL A 270 23.12 1.53 12.47
C VAL A 270 22.16 0.54 13.15
N SER A 271 20.88 0.57 12.78
CA SER A 271 19.92 -0.43 13.27
C SER A 271 20.24 -1.83 12.71
N THR A 272 20.79 -1.91 11.50
CA THR A 272 21.14 -3.18 10.86
C THR A 272 22.47 -3.75 11.37
N GLU A 273 23.47 -2.93 11.72
CA GLU A 273 24.76 -3.36 12.28
C GLU A 273 24.57 -3.94 13.68
N LEU A 274 23.78 -3.28 14.53
CA LEU A 274 23.46 -3.80 15.86
C LEU A 274 22.74 -5.16 15.77
N LEU A 275 21.74 -5.27 14.88
CA LEU A 275 20.97 -6.50 14.71
C LEU A 275 21.80 -7.62 14.07
N ASP A 276 22.71 -7.28 13.16
CA ASP A 276 23.67 -8.23 12.59
C ASP A 276 24.68 -8.69 13.65
N CYS A 277 25.13 -7.81 14.55
CA CYS A 277 25.98 -8.22 15.68
C CYS A 277 25.20 -9.13 16.64
N ILE A 278 23.96 -8.80 17.01
CA ILE A 278 23.10 -9.65 17.85
C ILE A 278 22.80 -11.01 17.20
N SER A 279 22.84 -11.12 15.86
CA SER A 279 22.62 -12.39 15.16
C SER A 279 23.57 -13.49 15.62
N CYS A 280 24.77 -13.15 16.08
CA CYS A 280 25.76 -14.12 16.54
C CYS A 280 25.35 -14.81 17.85
N LEU A 281 24.43 -14.21 18.60
CA LEU A 281 23.88 -14.73 19.86
C LEU A 281 22.61 -15.57 19.65
N ASN A 282 22.21 -15.84 18.40
CA ASN A 282 21.01 -16.60 18.12
C ASN A 282 21.20 -18.10 18.48
N PRO A 283 20.42 -18.67 19.42
CA PRO A 283 20.58 -20.07 19.82
C PRO A 283 20.08 -21.08 18.77
N ALA A 284 19.39 -20.63 17.73
CA ALA A 284 18.91 -21.50 16.65
C ALA A 284 20.06 -22.32 16.04
N ASN A 285 19.78 -23.59 15.73
CA ASN A 285 20.75 -24.53 15.16
C ASN A 285 22.08 -24.58 15.93
N ASN A 286 22.02 -24.52 17.27
CA ASN A 286 23.19 -24.55 18.15
C ASN A 286 24.21 -23.43 17.86
N PHE A 287 23.72 -22.19 17.78
CA PHE A 287 24.54 -21.00 17.49
C PHE A 287 25.29 -21.06 16.16
N SER A 288 24.68 -21.59 15.11
CA SER A 288 25.33 -21.74 13.80
C SER A 288 25.80 -20.43 13.16
N LYS A 289 25.25 -19.28 13.61
CA LYS A 289 25.63 -17.93 13.15
C LYS A 289 26.67 -17.24 14.07
N PHE A 290 27.23 -17.94 15.04
CA PHE A 290 28.23 -17.38 15.95
C PHE A 290 29.46 -16.86 15.19
N ASN A 291 29.91 -15.66 15.55
CA ASN A 291 31.09 -15.02 15.01
C ASN A 291 31.72 -14.13 16.09
N ALA A 292 32.99 -14.38 16.40
CA ALA A 292 33.70 -13.69 17.47
C ALA A 292 33.92 -12.19 17.16
N ASP A 293 34.20 -11.83 15.91
CA ASP A 293 34.39 -10.43 15.50
C ASP A 293 33.10 -9.62 15.69
N LYS A 294 31.94 -10.21 15.36
CA LYS A 294 30.63 -9.61 15.60
C LYS A 294 30.35 -9.42 17.09
N LEU A 295 30.79 -10.35 17.94
CA LEU A 295 30.64 -10.25 19.39
C LEU A 295 31.55 -9.15 19.96
N ILE A 296 32.80 -9.05 19.49
CA ILE A 296 33.72 -7.98 19.86
C ILE A 296 33.14 -6.63 19.44
N ARG A 297 32.63 -6.55 18.22
CA ARG A 297 31.96 -5.34 17.72
C ARG A 297 30.75 -4.95 18.58
N LEU A 298 29.94 -5.92 19.01
CA LEU A 298 28.85 -5.67 19.96
C LEU A 298 29.39 -5.11 21.29
N ALA A 299 30.46 -5.67 21.82
CA ALA A 299 31.09 -5.17 23.05
C ALA A 299 31.67 -3.75 22.89
N GLU A 300 32.21 -3.40 21.72
CA GLU A 300 32.64 -2.04 21.40
C GLU A 300 31.48 -1.05 21.37
N ILE A 301 30.33 -1.45 20.80
CA ILE A 301 29.12 -0.63 20.75
C ILE A 301 28.62 -0.27 22.16
N TYR A 302 28.76 -1.20 23.11
CA TYR A 302 28.39 -1.04 24.51
C TYR A 302 29.60 -0.82 25.44
N ALA A 303 30.74 -0.33 24.91
CA ALA A 303 31.98 -0.28 25.69
C ALA A 303 31.87 0.48 27.02
N GLU A 304 31.06 1.54 27.05
CA GLU A 304 30.83 2.38 28.23
C GLU A 304 29.85 1.77 29.26
N ASP A 305 29.15 0.67 28.93
CA ASP A 305 28.38 -0.11 29.92
C ASP A 305 29.28 -1.04 30.77
N PHE A 306 30.51 -1.28 30.32
CA PHE A 306 31.49 -2.16 30.98
C PHE A 306 32.53 -1.41 31.81
N THR A 307 32.42 -0.09 31.92
CA THR A 307 33.29 0.80 32.71
C THR A 307 32.61 1.24 33.99
#